data_AF-A0A954M389-F1
#
_entry.id   AF-A0A954M389-F1
#
_cell.length_a   1.000
_cell.length_b   1.000
_cell.length_c   1.000
_cell.angle_alpha   90.00
_cell.angle_beta   90.00
_cell.angle_gamma   90.00
#
_symmetry.space_group_name_H-M   'P 1'
#
loop_
_entity.id
_entity.type
_entity.pdbx_description
1 polymer ?
#
loop_
_entity_poly.entity_id
_entity_poly.type
_entity_poly.pdbx_seq_one_letter_code
_entity_poly.pdbx_strand_id
1 'polypeptide(L)'
;MLRQLLNDEAGFIVSAELVLVATILVIGLIVGLSEVQHAINGELNDVADAIGSLNQSYSVSGFSKNDATATHAFTRGSAFADVVDDCDNNQCDITCDAPVNEGPKGI
;
A
#
# COMPACT_ATOMS: atom_id res chain seq x y z
N MET A 1 65.08 -3.33 -7.87
CA MET A 1 64.31 -2.07 -7.94
C MET A 1 63.53 -1.90 -9.23
N LEU A 2 64.13 -1.71 -10.42
CA LEU A 2 63.33 -1.48 -11.65
C LEU A 2 62.38 -2.65 -12.01
N ARG A 3 62.83 -3.89 -11.82
CA ARG A 3 62.00 -5.11 -11.94
C ARG A 3 60.91 -5.24 -10.88
N GLN A 4 61.07 -4.61 -9.71
CA GLN A 4 60.04 -4.62 -8.67
C GLN A 4 58.94 -3.62 -8.99
N LEU A 5 59.29 -2.43 -9.49
CA LEU A 5 58.34 -1.43 -9.99
C LEU A 5 57.54 -1.91 -11.21
N LEU A 6 58.18 -2.65 -12.14
CA LEU A 6 57.50 -3.18 -13.32
C LEU A 6 56.59 -4.38 -13.04
N ASN A 7 56.78 -5.06 -11.89
CA ASN A 7 55.95 -6.16 -11.43
C ASN A 7 55.04 -5.75 -10.25
N ASP A 8 54.93 -4.44 -9.99
CA ASP A 8 54.12 -3.91 -8.91
C ASP A 8 52.67 -3.73 -9.39
N GLU A 9 51.85 -4.77 -9.21
CA GLU A 9 50.39 -4.68 -9.41
C GLU A 9 49.64 -4.22 -8.14
N ALA A 10 50.34 -3.81 -7.08
CA ALA A 10 49.71 -3.36 -5.83
C ALA A 10 49.04 -1.99 -5.95
N GLY A 11 49.06 -1.36 -7.13
CA GLY A 11 48.60 0.00 -7.34
C GLY A 11 47.92 0.22 -8.69
N PHE A 12 46.86 -0.52 -9.01
CA PHE A 12 45.89 -0.05 -10.01
C PHE A 12 44.47 -0.58 -9.78
N ILE A 13 43.85 -0.16 -8.67
CA ILE A 13 42.40 -0.30 -8.46
C ILE A 13 41.73 1.04 -8.74
N VAL A 14 41.96 1.57 -9.94
CA VAL A 14 41.04 2.50 -10.62
C VAL A 14 41.12 2.17 -12.11
N SER A 15 40.91 0.90 -12.47
CA SER A 15 40.74 0.53 -13.87
C SER A 15 39.36 1.01 -14.34
N ALA A 16 39.27 1.42 -15.62
CA ALA A 16 37.99 1.77 -16.24
C ALA A 16 36.97 0.62 -16.17
N GLU A 17 37.46 -0.62 -16.08
CA GLU A 17 36.66 -1.84 -15.99
C GLU A 17 35.92 -1.95 -14.65
N LEU A 18 36.57 -1.63 -13.52
CA LEU A 18 35.91 -1.65 -12.21
C LEU A 18 34.86 -0.55 -12.09
N VAL A 19 35.10 0.61 -12.72
CA VAL A 19 34.10 1.68 -12.83
C VAL A 19 32.91 1.22 -13.67
N LEU A 20 33.14 0.53 -14.79
CA LEU A 20 32.08 0.00 -15.65
C LEU A 20 31.22 -1.04 -14.92
N VAL A 21 31.82 -1.96 -14.17
CA VAL A 21 31.07 -2.95 -13.38
C VAL A 21 30.28 -2.27 -12.25
N ALA A 22 30.89 -1.30 -11.56
CA ALA A 22 30.22 -0.57 -10.49
C ALA A 22 29.00 0.22 -10.98
N THR A 23 29.07 0.87 -12.14
CA THR A 23 27.92 1.61 -12.69
C THR A 23 26.78 0.69 -13.10
N ILE A 24 27.08 -0.46 -13.71
CA ILE A 24 26.06 -1.48 -14.04
C ILE A 24 25.38 -2.00 -12.77
N LEU A 25 26.16 -2.28 -11.72
CA LEU A 25 25.60 -2.71 -10.42
C LEU A 25 24.69 -1.65 -9.80
N VAL A 26 25.11 -0.38 -9.78
CA VAL A 26 24.28 0.70 -9.22
C VAL A 26 22.97 0.85 -10.00
N ILE A 27 23.01 0.81 -11.33
CA ILE A 27 21.79 0.89 -12.14
C ILE A 27 20.87 -0.32 -11.87
N GLY A 28 21.43 -1.53 -11.80
CA GLY A 28 20.68 -2.74 -11.46
C GLY A 28 20.03 -2.67 -10.08
N LEU A 29 20.74 -2.13 -9.08
CA LEU A 29 20.21 -1.94 -7.73
C LEU A 29 19.09 -0.90 -7.70
N ILE A 30 19.19 0.20 -8.46
CA ILE A 30 18.14 1.23 -8.53
C ILE A 30 16.85 0.62 -9.09
N VAL A 31 16.93 -0.10 -10.22
CA VAL A 31 15.76 -0.75 -10.80
C VAL A 31 15.22 -1.82 -9.87
N GLY A 32 16.09 -2.67 -9.30
CA GLY A 32 15.67 -3.71 -8.36
C GLY A 32 14.96 -3.15 -7.12
N LEU A 33 15.43 -2.02 -6.57
CA LEU A 33 14.78 -1.39 -5.42
C LEU A 33 13.43 -0.76 -5.79
N SER A 34 13.31 -0.22 -7.01
CA SER A 34 12.03 0.31 -7.53
C SER A 34 10.96 -0.79 -7.62
N GLU A 35 11.32 -1.96 -8.16
CA GLU A 35 10.39 -3.09 -8.27
C GLU A 35 10.01 -3.65 -6.88
N VAL A 36 10.96 -3.70 -5.94
CA VAL A 36 10.68 -4.10 -4.55
C VAL A 36 9.70 -3.12 -3.89
N GLN A 37 9.87 -1.81 -4.11
CA GLN A 37 8.93 -0.82 -3.60
C GLN A 37 7.52 -1.04 -4.17
N HIS A 38 7.40 -1.22 -5.49
CA HIS A 38 6.10 -1.45 -6.13
C HIS A 38 5.44 -2.74 -5.63
N ALA A 39 6.20 -3.82 -5.49
CA ALA A 39 5.69 -5.07 -4.94
C ALA A 39 5.18 -4.92 -3.50
N ILE A 40 5.94 -4.24 -2.63
CA ILE A 40 5.53 -4.01 -1.24
C ILE A 40 4.26 -3.14 -1.19
N ASN A 41 4.18 -2.08 -1.97
CA ASN A 41 3.00 -1.22 -2.00
C ASN A 41 1.76 -1.96 -2.50
N GLY A 42 1.89 -2.80 -3.52
CA GLY A 42 0.80 -3.63 -4.02
C GLY A 42 0.26 -4.60 -2.97
N GLU A 43 1.14 -5.33 -2.28
CA GLU A 43 0.71 -6.23 -1.21
C GLU A 43 0.09 -5.49 -0.01
N LEU A 44 0.56 -4.28 0.30
CA LEU A 44 -0.05 -3.44 1.33
C LEU A 44 -1.42 -2.91 0.91
N ASN A 45 -1.62 -2.62 -0.38
CA ASN A 45 -2.92 -2.24 -0.95
C ASN A 45 -3.91 -3.42 -0.83
N ASP A 46 -3.49 -4.63 -1.21
CA ASP A 46 -4.31 -5.84 -1.05
C ASP A 46 -4.69 -6.10 0.43
N VAL A 47 -3.77 -5.87 1.37
CA VAL A 47 -4.05 -5.97 2.82
C VAL A 47 -5.05 -4.91 3.28
N ALA A 48 -4.94 -3.68 2.76
CA ALA A 48 -5.86 -2.59 3.09
C ALA A 48 -7.28 -2.92 2.61
N ASP A 49 -7.42 -3.39 1.36
CA ASP A 49 -8.69 -3.84 0.79
C ASP A 49 -9.27 -5.02 1.57
N ALA A 50 -8.44 -5.98 1.98
CA ALA A 50 -8.89 -7.09 2.81
C ALA A 50 -9.49 -6.60 4.15
N ILE A 51 -8.88 -5.59 4.79
CA ILE A 51 -9.38 -4.99 6.02
C ILE A 51 -10.68 -4.21 5.76
N GLY A 52 -10.77 -3.44 4.68
CA GLY A 52 -11.99 -2.73 4.28
C GLY A 52 -13.15 -3.68 3.99
N SER A 53 -12.87 -4.80 3.33
CA SER A 53 -13.85 -5.85 3.00
C SER A 53 -14.32 -6.67 4.21
N LEU A 54 -13.69 -6.51 5.38
CA LEU A 54 -14.19 -7.13 6.60
C LEU A 54 -15.61 -6.66 6.83
N ASN A 55 -16.51 -7.62 7.02
CA ASN A 55 -17.91 -7.33 7.24
C ASN A 55 -18.09 -6.51 8.53
N GLN A 56 -18.23 -5.20 8.38
CA GLN A 56 -18.50 -4.25 9.47
C GLN A 56 -20.00 -4.20 9.83
N SER A 57 -20.85 -5.04 9.22
CA SER A 57 -22.29 -5.06 9.46
C SER A 57 -22.64 -5.77 10.77
N TYR A 58 -22.41 -5.09 11.89
CA TYR A 58 -23.15 -5.39 13.11
C TYR A 58 -24.55 -4.77 12.99
N SER A 59 -25.58 -5.59 13.21
CA SER A 59 -26.95 -5.10 13.37
C SER A 59 -27.46 -5.42 14.77
N VAL A 60 -27.84 -4.40 15.53
CA VAL A 60 -28.56 -4.59 16.79
C VAL A 60 -30.05 -4.44 16.51
N SER A 61 -30.83 -5.49 16.74
CA SER A 61 -32.29 -5.41 16.59
C SER A 61 -32.89 -4.53 17.69
N GLY A 62 -33.66 -3.51 17.29
CA GLY A 62 -34.43 -2.69 18.21
C GLY A 62 -35.69 -3.41 18.73
N PHE A 63 -36.13 -3.10 19.94
CA PHE A 63 -37.43 -3.54 20.47
C PHE A 63 -38.45 -2.41 20.36
N SER A 64 -39.66 -2.72 19.92
CA SER A 64 -40.78 -1.78 19.94
C SER A 64 -42.04 -2.42 20.53
N LYS A 65 -42.77 -1.61 21.30
CA LYS A 65 -44.10 -1.92 21.81
C LYS A 65 -45.05 -0.80 21.38
N ASN A 66 -45.98 -1.15 20.49
CA ASN A 66 -47.00 -0.25 19.96
C ASN A 66 -48.38 -0.88 20.16
N ASP A 67 -49.35 -0.06 20.56
CA ASP A 67 -50.77 -0.40 20.60
C ASP A 67 -51.50 0.42 19.49
N ALA A 68 -52.78 0.15 19.24
CA ALA A 68 -53.53 0.78 18.13
C ALA A 68 -53.62 2.32 18.19
N THR A 69 -53.38 2.91 19.35
CA THR A 69 -53.51 4.35 19.62
C THR A 69 -52.22 5.02 20.07
N ALA A 70 -51.18 4.28 20.47
CA ALA A 70 -49.94 4.87 20.99
C ALA A 70 -48.72 3.94 20.94
N THR A 71 -47.53 4.54 20.80
CA THR A 71 -46.23 3.86 20.99
C THR A 71 -45.81 3.96 22.45
N HIS A 72 -45.56 2.83 23.10
CA HIS A 72 -45.24 2.74 24.53
C HIS A 72 -43.74 2.65 24.81
N ALA A 73 -43.01 1.94 23.96
CA ALA A 73 -41.55 1.82 24.07
C ALA A 73 -40.98 1.57 22.68
N PHE A 74 -39.87 2.23 22.37
CA PHE A 74 -39.18 2.05 21.10
C PHE A 74 -37.68 2.25 21.31
N THR A 75 -36.89 1.24 20.97
CA THR A 75 -35.43 1.32 20.89
C THR A 75 -35.04 1.17 19.42
N ARG A 76 -34.35 2.16 18.85
CA ARG A 76 -33.80 2.07 17.49
C ARG A 76 -32.69 1.03 17.50
N GLY A 77 -32.71 0.12 16.54
CA GLY A 77 -31.52 -0.65 16.20
C GLY A 77 -30.44 0.22 15.58
N SER A 78 -29.22 -0.28 15.52
CA SER A 78 -28.14 0.28 14.70
C SER A 78 -27.74 -0.73 13.64
N ALA A 79 -27.36 -0.23 12.47
CA ALA A 79 -26.76 -1.00 11.39
C ALA A 79 -25.66 -0.13 10.77
N PHE A 80 -24.52 -0.74 10.44
CA PHE A 80 -23.50 -0.11 9.60
C PHE A 80 -23.76 -0.53 8.16
N ALA A 81 -23.97 0.46 7.29
CA ALA A 81 -24.13 0.27 5.86
C ALA A 81 -23.05 1.10 5.17
N ASP A 82 -22.13 0.41 4.52
CA ASP A 82 -21.12 1.02 3.69
C ASP A 82 -21.62 1.15 2.24
N VAL A 83 -21.19 2.19 1.54
CA VAL A 83 -21.59 2.46 0.15
C VAL A 83 -20.32 2.43 -0.68
N VAL A 84 -20.37 1.73 -1.83
CA VAL A 84 -19.23 1.65 -2.74
C VAL A 84 -18.70 3.04 -3.10
N ASP A 85 -17.45 3.33 -2.80
CA ASP A 85 -16.83 4.66 -2.91
C ASP A 85 -15.51 4.67 -3.71
N ASP A 86 -14.95 5.85 -3.96
CA ASP A 86 -13.72 5.95 -4.75
C ASP A 86 -12.60 5.15 -4.08
N CYS A 87 -11.91 4.34 -4.89
CA CYS A 87 -10.85 3.41 -4.50
C CYS A 87 -11.26 2.03 -3.99
N ASP A 88 -12.56 1.71 -3.88
CA ASP A 88 -13.04 0.36 -3.60
C ASP A 88 -12.71 -0.67 -4.70
N ASN A 89 -12.42 -1.92 -4.29
CA ASN A 89 -12.07 -3.08 -5.14
C ASN A 89 -10.79 -2.85 -5.95
N ASN A 90 -9.70 -2.49 -5.27
CA ASN A 90 -8.37 -2.36 -5.86
C ASN A 90 -8.33 -1.36 -7.04
N GLN A 91 -9.14 -0.31 -6.96
CA GLN A 91 -9.25 0.70 -8.02
C GLN A 91 -8.17 1.79 -7.92
N CYS A 92 -7.55 1.94 -6.75
CA CYS A 92 -6.47 2.88 -6.51
C CYS A 92 -5.32 2.18 -5.80
N ASP A 93 -4.09 2.61 -6.11
CA ASP A 93 -2.88 2.14 -5.44
C ASP A 93 -2.47 3.11 -4.32
N ILE A 94 -1.72 2.61 -3.34
CA ILE A 94 -1.14 3.42 -2.28
C ILE A 94 -0.09 4.36 -2.90
N THR A 95 -0.45 5.64 -2.99
CA THR A 95 0.43 6.71 -3.49
C THR A 95 0.81 7.68 -2.36
N CYS A 96 1.88 8.44 -2.57
CA CYS A 96 2.38 9.42 -1.60
C CYS A 96 1.58 10.74 -1.57
N ASP A 97 0.28 10.69 -1.88
CA ASP A 97 -0.57 11.88 -1.88
C ASP A 97 -1.05 12.22 -0.47
N ALA A 98 -1.48 13.47 -0.27
CA ALA A 98 -2.04 13.85 1.03
C ALA A 98 -3.33 13.06 1.31
N PRO A 99 -3.58 12.61 2.55
CA PRO A 99 -4.82 11.93 2.88
C PRO A 99 -6.00 12.88 2.64
N VAL A 100 -6.92 12.45 1.78
CA VAL A 100 -8.18 13.13 1.50
C VAL A 100 -9.32 12.27 2.01
N ASN A 101 -10.46 12.90 2.33
CA ASN A 101 -11.66 12.12 2.65
C ASN A 101 -12.11 11.35 1.42
N GLU A 102 -12.60 10.13 1.64
CA GLU A 102 -13.19 9.27 0.61
C GLU A 102 -14.31 10.01 -0.13
N GLY A 103 -14.26 9.94 -1.47
CA GLY A 103 -15.24 10.54 -2.37
C GLY A 103 -16.27 9.51 -2.83
N PRO A 104 -17.52 9.88 -3.12
CA PRO A 104 -18.50 8.94 -3.66
C PRO A 104 -18.07 8.46 -5.06
N LYS A 105 -18.20 7.16 -5.39
CA LYS A 105 -17.96 6.69 -6.76
C LYS A 105 -18.82 7.47 -7.74
N GLY A 106 -18.16 8.13 -8.69
CA GLY A 106 -18.84 8.67 -9.87
C GLY A 106 -19.55 7.55 -10.63
N ILE A 107 -20.77 7.83 -11.10
CA ILE A 107 -21.57 6.93 -11.96
C ILE A 107 -20.98 6.89 -13.36
#